data_AF-A0A646KIR9-F1
#
_entry.id   AF-A0A646KIR9-F1
#
_cell.length_a   1.000
_cell.length_b   1.000
_cell.length_c   1.000
_cell.angle_alpha   90.00
_cell.angle_beta   90.00
_cell.angle_gamma   90.00
#
_symmetry.space_group_name_H-M   'P 1'
#
loop_
_entity.id
_entity.type
_entity.pdbx_description
1 polymer ?
#
loop_
_entity_poly.entity_id
_entity_poly.type
_entity_poly.pdbx_seq_one_letter_code
_entity_poly.pdbx_strand_id
1 'polypeptide(L)' 'MDKKNVLRAGTVAAGTTLMMLLLSSPALALTRDDGDDPGQGLSVAETLGLFVATPLVIFLVIAGLVMVLDKSREQQQG' A
#
# COMPACT_ATOMS: atom_id res chain seq x y z
N MET A 1 -47.48 31.20 6.46
CA MET A 1 -46.48 30.68 5.50
C MET A 1 -47.16 30.44 4.18
N ASP A 2 -46.65 30.98 3.08
CA ASP A 2 -47.25 30.82 1.76
C ASP A 2 -47.04 29.42 1.18
N LYS A 3 -48.03 28.89 0.46
CA LYS A 3 -47.98 27.57 -0.20
C LYS A 3 -46.73 27.41 -1.10
N LYS A 4 -46.28 28.52 -1.69
CA LYS A 4 -45.06 28.58 -2.52
C LYS A 4 -43.79 28.29 -1.70
N ASN A 5 -43.73 28.73 -0.45
CA ASN A 5 -42.57 28.50 0.40
C ASN A 5 -42.52 27.05 0.90
N VAL A 6 -43.68 26.45 1.17
CA VAL A 6 -43.82 25.04 1.53
C VAL A 6 -43.38 24.13 0.37
N LEU A 7 -43.78 24.45 -0.86
CA LEU A 7 -43.36 23.69 -2.05
C LEU A 7 -41.84 23.76 -2.25
N ARG A 8 -41.24 24.96 -2.14
CA ARG A 8 -39.78 25.13 -2.28
C ARG A 8 -39.00 24.39 -1.19
N ALA A 9 -39.45 24.48 0.06
CA ALA A 9 -38.84 23.74 1.17
C ALA A 9 -38.94 22.22 0.96
N GLY A 10 -40.08 21.73 0.49
CA GLY A 10 -40.28 20.31 0.15
C GLY A 10 -39.37 19.85 -0.99
N THR A 11 -39.24 20.63 -2.07
CA THR A 11 -38.34 20.31 -3.19
C THR A 11 -36.88 20.30 -2.77
N VAL A 12 -36.44 21.26 -1.94
CA VAL A 12 -35.06 21.30 -1.43
C VAL A 12 -34.78 20.15 -0.47
N ALA A 13 -35.73 19.83 0.42
CA ALA A 13 -35.59 18.69 1.33
C ALA A 13 -35.50 17.38 0.56
N ALA A 14 -36.42 17.12 -0.38
CA ALA A 14 -36.43 15.91 -1.20
C ALA A 14 -35.21 15.80 -2.13
N GLY A 15 -34.78 16.91 -2.72
CA GLY A 15 -33.58 16.96 -3.56
C GLY A 15 -32.31 16.70 -2.76
N THR A 16 -32.19 17.30 -1.57
CA THR A 16 -31.04 17.11 -0.68
C THR A 16 -31.02 15.70 -0.11
N THR A 17 -32.15 15.15 0.33
CA THR A 17 -32.20 13.77 0.83
C THR A 17 -31.92 12.79 -0.29
N LEU A 18 -32.46 12.98 -1.51
CA LEU A 18 -32.13 12.15 -2.66
C LEU A 18 -30.64 12.24 -3.01
N MET A 19 -30.05 13.43 -3.03
CA MET A 19 -28.61 13.60 -3.27
C MET A 19 -27.78 12.96 -2.16
N MET A 20 -28.17 13.12 -0.90
CA MET A 20 -27.52 12.46 0.23
C MET A 20 -27.65 10.94 0.12
N LEU A 21 -28.79 10.40 -0.32
CA LEU A 21 -28.98 8.96 -0.55
C LEU A 21 -28.16 8.44 -1.75
N LEU A 22 -28.07 9.20 -2.84
CA LEU A 22 -27.27 8.85 -4.02
C LEU A 22 -25.76 8.91 -3.73
N LEU A 23 -25.33 9.87 -2.90
CA LEU A 23 -23.94 10.02 -2.46
C LEU A 23 -23.59 9.08 -1.29
N SER A 24 -24.58 8.67 -0.49
CA SER A 24 -24.44 7.60 0.49
C SER A 24 -24.60 6.25 -0.20
N SER A 25 -23.57 5.82 -0.94
CA SER A 25 -23.38 4.40 -1.23
C SER A 25 -22.59 3.75 -0.10
N PRO A 26 -23.22 3.05 0.86
CA PRO A 26 -22.59 1.88 1.44
C PRO A 26 -22.84 0.70 0.48
N ALA A 27 -21.78 -0.02 0.09
CA ALA A 27 -21.84 -1.31 -0.64
C ALA A 27 -21.99 -1.30 -2.18
N LEU A 28 -21.17 -0.51 -2.89
CA LEU A 28 -20.61 -0.97 -4.18
C LEU A 28 -19.25 -1.67 -4.00
N ALA A 29 -18.88 -2.01 -2.77
CA ALA A 29 -17.75 -2.88 -2.44
C ALA A 29 -18.12 -4.37 -2.59
N LEU A 30 -18.78 -4.72 -3.69
CA LEU A 30 -18.81 -6.09 -4.21
C LEU A 30 -17.79 -6.28 -5.34
N THR A 31 -16.96 -5.26 -5.61
CA THR A 31 -15.65 -5.52 -6.20
C THR A 31 -14.83 -6.20 -5.11
N ARG A 32 -14.59 -7.50 -5.29
CA ARG A 32 -13.61 -8.22 -4.49
C ARG A 32 -12.29 -7.49 -4.72
N ASP A 33 -11.75 -6.89 -3.68
CA ASP A 33 -10.48 -6.18 -3.77
C ASP A 33 -9.38 -7.24 -3.84
N ASP A 34 -8.36 -7.02 -4.66
CA ASP A 34 -7.21 -7.94 -4.74
C ASP A 34 -6.44 -7.98 -3.40
N GLY A 35 -6.78 -7.09 -2.45
CA GLY A 35 -6.37 -7.17 -1.05
C GLY A 35 -7.09 -8.24 -0.21
N ASP A 36 -8.28 -8.71 -0.63
CA ASP A 36 -9.04 -9.77 0.06
C ASP A 36 -8.53 -11.19 -0.28
N ASP A 37 -7.90 -11.36 -1.45
CA ASP A 37 -7.24 -12.61 -1.86
C ASP A 37 -5.75 -12.35 -2.13
N PRO A 38 -4.89 -12.45 -1.10
CA PRO A 38 -3.46 -12.18 -1.25
C PRO A 38 -2.72 -13.24 -2.08
N GLY A 39 -3.43 -14.22 -2.67
CA GLY A 39 -2.86 -15.31 -3.42
C GLY A 39 -2.10 -16.30 -2.53
N GLN A 40 -1.29 -17.15 -3.15
CA GLN A 40 -0.51 -18.14 -2.42
C GLN A 40 0.64 -17.45 -1.68
N GLY A 41 0.59 -17.48 -0.34
CA GLY A 41 1.66 -16.95 0.50
C GLY A 41 2.98 -17.70 0.32
N LEU A 42 4.09 -16.99 0.53
CA LEU A 42 5.43 -17.58 0.51
C LEU A 42 5.58 -18.60 1.64
N SER A 43 6.31 -19.68 1.37
CA SER A 43 6.74 -20.59 2.43
C SER A 43 7.69 -19.87 3.40
N VAL A 44 7.82 -20.42 4.61
CA VAL A 44 8.76 -19.91 5.62
C VAL A 44 10.19 -19.89 5.08
N ALA A 45 10.58 -20.93 4.32
CA ALA A 45 11.90 -21.02 3.74
C ALA A 45 12.15 -19.93 2.69
N GLU A 46 11.18 -19.66 1.81
CA GLU A 46 11.27 -18.58 0.82
C GLU A 46 11.33 -17.22 1.49
N THR A 47 10.52 -17.00 2.52
CA THR A 47 10.52 -15.74 3.27
C THR A 47 11.87 -15.48 3.92
N LEU A 48 12.43 -16.48 4.60
CA LEU A 48 13.75 -16.35 5.24
C LEU A 48 14.87 -16.24 4.20
N GLY A 49 14.79 -16.99 3.09
CA GLY A 49 15.76 -16.90 2.00
C GLY A 49 15.82 -15.51 1.37
N LEU A 50 14.65 -14.95 1.04
CA LEU A 50 14.56 -13.65 0.37
C LEU A 50 14.83 -12.48 1.32
N PHE A 51 14.24 -12.49 2.52
CA PHE A 51 14.28 -11.31 3.39
C PHE A 51 15.36 -11.36 4.47
N VAL A 52 16.01 -12.50 4.70
CA VAL A 52 17.08 -12.63 5.70
C VAL A 52 18.40 -13.04 5.06
N ALA A 53 18.41 -14.14 4.30
CA ALA A 53 19.65 -14.65 3.71
C ALA A 53 20.17 -13.70 2.62
N THR A 54 19.31 -13.19 1.74
CA THR A 54 19.73 -12.31 0.64
C THR A 54 20.40 -11.01 1.15
N PRO A 55 19.82 -10.25 2.10
CA PRO A 55 20.50 -9.10 2.69
C PRO A 55 21.85 -9.44 3.34
N LEU A 56 21.95 -10.58 4.04
CA LEU A 56 23.21 -11.02 4.65
C LEU A 56 24.29 -11.33 3.61
N VAL A 57 23.93 -12.03 2.53
CA VAL A 57 24.87 -12.33 1.44
C VAL A 57 25.38 -11.05 0.79
N ILE A 58 24.48 -10.09 0.50
CA ILE A 58 24.87 -8.79 -0.06
C ILE A 58 25.84 -8.07 0.87
N PHE A 59 25.54 -8.04 2.17
CA PHE A 59 26.42 -7.43 3.16
C PHE A 59 27.81 -8.07 3.19
N LEU A 60 27.88 -9.40 3.21
CA LEU A 60 29.15 -10.13 3.24
C LEU A 60 29.97 -9.90 1.96
N VAL A 61 29.31 -9.84 0.80
CA VAL A 61 29.97 -9.51 -0.46
C VAL A 61 30.59 -8.11 -0.39
N ILE A 62 29.82 -7.11 0.07
CA ILE A 62 30.33 -5.74 0.21
C ILE A 62 31.50 -5.69 1.19
N ALA A 63 31.34 -6.28 2.37
CA ALA A 63 32.39 -6.31 3.38
C ALA A 63 33.67 -6.98 2.85
N GLY A 64 33.54 -8.13 2.18
CA GLY A 64 34.67 -8.82 1.56
C GLY A 64 35.36 -7.99 0.48
N LEU A 65 34.58 -7.33 -0.39
CA LEU A 65 35.11 -6.43 -1.42
C LEU A 65 35.88 -5.26 -0.79
N VAL A 66 35.36 -4.66 0.28
CA VAL A 66 36.02 -3.58 1.02
C VAL A 66 37.35 -4.06 1.59
N MET A 67 37.38 -5.23 2.26
CA MET A 67 38.62 -5.78 2.84
C MET A 67 39.68 -6.07 1.77
N VAL A 68 39.29 -6.61 0.61
CA VAL A 68 40.21 -6.88 -0.50
C VAL A 68 40.77 -5.59 -1.10
N LEU A 69 39.90 -4.59 -1.31
CA LEU A 69 40.31 -3.30 -1.86
C LEU A 69 41.24 -2.54 -0.91
N ASP A 70 40.94 -2.56 0.39
CA ASP A 70 41.74 -1.87 1.41
C ASP A 70 43.16 -2.46 1.51
N LYS A 71 43.27 -3.79 1.56
CA LYS A 71 44.56 -4.49 1.52
C LYS A 71 45.38 -4.16 0.27
N SER A 72 44.71 -3.97 -0.87
CA SER A 72 45.39 -3.60 -2.12
C SER A 72 46.00 -2.20 -2.07
N ARG A 73 45.43 -1.27 -1.28
CA ARG A 73 45.95 0.10 -1.12
C ARG A 73 47.15 0.14 -0.17
N GLU A 74 47.12 -0.66 0.89
CA GLU A 74 48.24 -0.79 1.82
C GLU A 74 49.50 -1.32 1.13
N GLN A 75 49.36 -2.31 0.23
CA GLN A 75 50.49 -2.85 -0.54
C GLN A 75 51.06 -1.88 -1.60
N GLN A 76 50.34 -0.84 -2.01
CA GLN A 76 50.88 0.18 -2.92
C GLN A 76 51.61 1.33 -2.22
N GLN A 77 51.47 1.46 -0.90
CA GLN A 77 52.06 2.55 -0.11
C GLN A 77 53.29 2.15 0.71
N GLY A 78 53.69 0.87 0.70
CA GLY A 78 54.94 0.36 1.27
C GLY A 78 55.96 0.04 0.19
#